data_AF-A0A420RRA0-F1
#
_entry.id   AF-A0A420RRA0-F1
#
_cell.length_a   1.000
_cell.length_b   1.000
_cell.length_c   1.000
_cell.angle_alpha   90.00
_cell.angle_beta   90.00
_cell.angle_gamma   90.00
#
_symmetry.space_group_name_H-M   'P 1'
#
loop_
_entity.id
_entity.type
_entity.pdbx_description
1 polymer ?
#
loop_
_entity_poly.entity_id
_entity_poly.type
_entity_poly.pdbx_seq_one_letter_code
_entity_poly.pdbx_strand_id
1 'polypeptide(L)'
;MATPKRSSSNNIPTEEGSFEDWIYLIQGTKELRDSLGAEYPESSLAPLFAFTRERWEFYCSSDLISAWGDDMLSELHDRINASVDNTELLDIFGERISSLQSAASHILNWEGMDVFVWLYGCINGFFPLVKARNQVAWVILAYFCVMLKKAETQWWLQGWADRTMRGIYEQLDDEHRRWVLRPAEELGWIAPRG
;
A
#
# COMPACT_ATOMS: atom_id res chain seq x y z
N MET A 1 17.41 -6.02 38.04
CA MET A 1 17.16 -5.07 36.93
C MET A 1 18.38 -5.07 36.03
N ALA A 2 18.29 -5.70 34.87
CA ALA A 2 19.41 -5.84 33.94
C ALA A 2 18.97 -5.28 32.58
N THR A 3 19.52 -4.13 32.21
CA THR A 3 19.46 -3.57 30.87
C THR A 3 20.55 -4.24 30.01
N PRO A 4 20.25 -4.86 28.86
CA PRO A 4 21.29 -5.43 28.03
C PRO A 4 22.03 -4.30 27.30
N LYS A 5 23.36 -4.29 27.45
CA LYS A 5 24.30 -3.46 26.67
C LYS A 5 24.26 -3.89 25.20
N ARG A 6 24.11 -2.93 24.29
CA ARG A 6 24.24 -3.10 22.83
C ARG A 6 25.68 -3.50 22.51
N SER A 7 25.93 -4.77 22.18
CA SER A 7 27.22 -5.22 21.66
C SER A 7 27.36 -4.76 20.21
N SER A 8 28.29 -3.85 19.99
CA SER A 8 28.76 -3.38 18.70
C SER A 8 29.56 -4.48 18.00
N SER A 9 28.87 -5.43 17.38
CA SER A 9 29.39 -6.29 16.32
C SER A 9 28.28 -7.23 15.86
N ASN A 10 27.49 -6.80 14.89
CA ASN A 10 26.86 -7.72 13.96
C ASN A 10 26.69 -6.92 12.67
N ASN A 11 27.38 -7.38 11.63
CA ASN A 11 27.05 -7.09 10.25
C ASN A 11 25.63 -7.62 10.03
N ILE A 12 24.63 -6.80 10.36
CA ILE A 12 23.30 -6.95 9.80
C ILE A 12 23.52 -6.75 8.30
N PRO A 13 23.13 -7.69 7.43
CA PRO A 13 23.05 -7.39 6.02
C PRO A 13 22.16 -6.15 5.89
N THR A 14 22.76 -5.01 5.56
CA THR A 14 22.05 -3.90 4.92
C THR A 14 21.70 -4.34 3.51
N GLU A 15 20.94 -5.43 3.41
CA GLU A 15 20.06 -5.67 2.28
C GLU A 15 18.84 -4.82 2.62
N GLU A 16 18.91 -3.55 2.20
CA GLU A 16 17.76 -2.67 2.19
C GLU A 16 16.71 -3.33 1.27
N GLY A 17 15.84 -4.15 1.86
CA GLY A 17 14.82 -4.89 1.13
C GLY A 17 14.09 -3.93 0.20
N SER A 18 14.22 -4.19 -1.09
CA SER A 18 13.63 -3.39 -2.15
C SER A 18 12.12 -3.44 -2.00
N PHE A 19 11.42 -2.42 -2.50
CA PHE A 19 9.96 -2.40 -2.52
C PHE A 19 9.37 -3.67 -3.20
N GLU A 20 10.08 -4.24 -4.17
CA GLU A 20 9.68 -5.45 -4.87
C GLU A 20 9.71 -6.70 -3.96
N ASP A 21 10.64 -6.79 -3.00
CA ASP A 21 10.78 -7.94 -2.10
C ASP A 21 9.54 -8.17 -1.24
N TRP A 22 8.88 -7.09 -0.80
CA TRP A 22 7.65 -7.18 -0.02
C TRP A 22 6.46 -7.68 -0.83
N ILE A 23 6.40 -7.36 -2.13
CA ILE A 23 5.37 -7.92 -3.03
C ILE A 23 5.53 -9.43 -3.11
N TYR A 24 6.76 -9.94 -3.23
CA TYR A 24 7.01 -11.38 -3.24
C TYR A 24 6.67 -12.05 -1.91
N LEU A 25 7.00 -11.41 -0.78
CA LEU A 25 6.66 -11.92 0.55
C LEU A 25 5.13 -12.01 0.76
N ILE A 26 4.40 -10.96 0.43
CA ILE A 26 2.94 -10.90 0.56
C ILE A 26 2.25 -11.87 -0.41
N GLN A 27 2.82 -12.07 -1.60
CA GLN A 27 2.32 -13.09 -2.52
C GLN A 27 2.60 -14.50 -2.02
N GLY A 28 3.75 -14.76 -1.39
CA GLY A 28 4.08 -16.06 -0.81
C GLY A 28 3.11 -16.51 0.29
N THR A 29 2.50 -15.56 1.02
CA THR A 29 1.50 -15.85 2.05
C THR A 29 0.08 -16.04 1.50
N LYS A 30 -0.15 -15.74 0.21
CA LYS A 30 -1.45 -15.95 -0.46
C LYS A 30 -1.88 -17.41 -0.42
N GLU A 31 -0.99 -18.33 -0.80
CA GLU A 31 -1.26 -19.78 -0.79
C GLU A 31 -1.59 -20.28 0.62
N LEU A 32 -0.92 -19.73 1.63
CA LEU A 32 -1.19 -20.03 3.03
C LEU A 32 -2.57 -19.52 3.48
N ARG A 33 -2.98 -18.32 3.03
CA ARG A 33 -4.33 -17.80 3.29
C ARG A 33 -5.39 -18.64 2.58
N ASP A 34 -5.19 -18.95 1.30
CA ASP A 34 -6.17 -19.66 0.48
C ASP A 34 -6.37 -21.09 1.02
N SER A 35 -5.30 -21.75 1.50
CA SER A 35 -5.35 -23.07 2.15
C SER A 35 -5.91 -23.06 3.59
N LEU A 36 -5.72 -21.98 4.37
CA LEU A 36 -6.13 -21.94 5.78
C LEU A 36 -7.41 -21.16 6.07
N GLY A 37 -7.86 -20.29 5.17
CA GLY A 37 -8.90 -19.28 5.44
C GLY A 37 -10.32 -19.63 5.00
N ALA A 38 -10.49 -20.57 4.06
CA ALA A 38 -11.79 -20.97 3.54
C ALA A 38 -12.15 -22.44 3.83
N GLU A 39 -11.16 -23.32 3.87
CA GLU A 39 -11.39 -24.78 4.02
C GLU A 39 -11.41 -25.27 5.48
N TYR A 40 -10.91 -24.49 6.44
CA TYR A 40 -10.74 -24.95 7.82
C TYR A 40 -11.26 -23.96 8.88
N PRO A 41 -12.59 -23.91 9.11
CA PRO A 41 -13.20 -23.10 10.17
C PRO A 41 -12.70 -23.43 11.59
N GLU A 42 -12.18 -24.63 11.80
CA GLU A 42 -11.61 -25.09 13.07
C GLU A 42 -10.13 -24.75 13.26
N SER A 43 -9.51 -24.04 12.30
CA SER A 43 -8.13 -23.61 12.39
C SER A 43 -7.93 -22.66 13.58
N SER A 44 -6.81 -22.80 14.29
CA SER A 44 -6.41 -21.87 15.35
C SER A 44 -6.17 -20.43 14.83
N LEU A 45 -6.02 -20.27 13.51
CA LEU A 45 -5.89 -18.98 12.83
C LEU A 45 -7.22 -18.44 12.28
N ALA A 46 -8.32 -19.19 12.36
CA ALA A 46 -9.63 -18.72 11.90
C ALA A 46 -10.05 -17.36 12.51
N PRO A 47 -9.81 -17.07 13.81
CA PRO A 47 -10.10 -15.74 14.37
C PRO A 47 -9.29 -14.61 13.73
N LEU A 48 -8.05 -14.88 13.31
CA LEU A 48 -7.21 -13.89 12.64
C LEU A 48 -7.76 -13.58 11.24
N PHE A 49 -8.19 -14.59 10.50
CA PHE A 49 -8.80 -14.38 9.18
C PHE A 49 -10.15 -13.66 9.27
N ALA A 50 -10.98 -14.01 10.25
CA ALA A 50 -12.23 -13.30 10.53
C ALA A 50 -11.95 -11.82 10.84
N PHE A 51 -10.99 -11.53 11.72
CA PHE A 51 -10.58 -10.16 12.04
C PHE A 51 -10.12 -9.39 10.80
N THR A 52 -9.29 -9.98 9.93
CA THR A 52 -8.85 -9.30 8.70
C THR A 52 -10.00 -9.04 7.72
N ARG A 53 -10.98 -9.94 7.65
CA ARG A 53 -12.17 -9.80 6.79
C ARG A 53 -13.09 -8.70 7.31
N GLU A 54 -13.40 -8.71 8.61
CA GLU A 54 -14.25 -7.70 9.25
C GLU A 54 -13.64 -6.29 9.08
N ARG A 55 -12.32 -6.16 9.21
CA ARG A 55 -11.64 -4.88 8.93
C ARG A 55 -11.75 -4.45 7.47
N TRP A 56 -11.58 -5.37 6.52
CA TRP A 56 -11.76 -5.06 5.10
C TRP A 56 -13.19 -4.59 4.80
N GLU A 57 -14.19 -5.30 5.32
CA GLU A 57 -15.60 -4.94 5.18
C GLU A 57 -15.92 -3.58 5.84
N PHE A 58 -15.31 -3.29 6.99
CA PHE A 58 -15.41 -1.98 7.65
C PHE A 58 -14.86 -0.85 6.77
N TYR A 59 -13.71 -1.05 6.12
CA TYR A 59 -13.20 -0.07 5.17
C TYR A 59 -14.18 0.13 4.01
N CYS A 60 -14.62 -0.95 3.36
CA CYS A 60 -15.45 -0.86 2.16
C CYS A 60 -16.88 -0.33 2.36
N SER A 61 -17.41 -0.34 3.58
CA SER A 61 -18.82 -0.02 3.88
C SER A 61 -19.09 1.42 4.31
N SER A 62 -18.08 2.30 4.25
CA SER A 62 -18.11 3.59 4.94
C SER A 62 -18.47 4.78 4.05
N ASP A 63 -19.51 5.52 4.46
CA ASP A 63 -19.92 6.82 3.92
C ASP A 63 -19.26 8.01 4.67
N LEU A 64 -18.18 7.79 5.42
CA LEU A 64 -17.51 8.86 6.15
C LEU A 64 -16.87 9.86 5.18
N ILE A 65 -17.03 11.16 5.48
CA ILE A 65 -16.30 12.22 4.79
C ILE A 65 -14.81 11.95 4.96
N SER A 66 -14.08 11.87 3.84
CA SER A 66 -12.65 11.62 3.91
C SER A 66 -11.96 12.71 4.71
N ALA A 67 -11.14 12.30 5.70
CA ALA A 67 -10.30 13.22 6.44
C ALA A 67 -9.11 13.73 5.59
N TRP A 68 -8.83 13.09 4.46
CA TRP A 68 -7.67 13.37 3.62
C TRP A 68 -7.91 13.10 2.13
N GLY A 69 -7.47 14.04 1.28
CA GLY A 69 -7.13 13.75 -0.12
C GLY A 69 -8.30 13.30 -1.02
N ASP A 70 -9.54 13.61 -0.67
CA ASP A 70 -10.71 13.28 -1.49
C ASP A 70 -10.66 13.96 -2.86
N ASP A 71 -10.26 15.24 -2.87
CA ASP A 71 -10.01 16.01 -4.09
C ASP A 71 -8.90 15.38 -4.92
N MET A 72 -7.81 14.96 -4.26
CA MET A 72 -6.61 14.44 -4.89
C MET A 72 -6.84 13.06 -5.53
N LEU A 73 -7.56 12.17 -4.84
CA LEU A 73 -7.91 10.84 -5.35
C LEU A 73 -8.97 10.91 -6.45
N SER A 74 -9.93 11.83 -6.34
CA SER A 74 -10.93 12.07 -7.40
C SER A 74 -10.27 12.62 -8.66
N GLU A 75 -9.36 13.59 -8.52
CA GLU A 75 -8.58 14.12 -9.63
C GLU A 75 -7.71 13.04 -10.29
N LEU A 76 -7.09 12.15 -9.50
CA LEU A 76 -6.34 11.00 -10.03
C LEU A 76 -7.26 10.07 -10.82
N HIS A 77 -8.46 9.77 -10.32
CA HIS A 77 -9.43 8.92 -10.98
C HIS A 77 -9.83 9.49 -12.35
N ASP A 78 -10.16 10.77 -12.42
CA ASP A 78 -10.51 11.46 -13.67
C ASP A 78 -9.36 11.44 -14.68
N ARG A 79 -8.13 11.66 -14.23
CA ARG A 79 -6.93 11.61 -15.08
C ARG A 79 -6.68 10.20 -15.64
N ILE A 80 -6.88 9.16 -14.83
CA ILE A 80 -6.72 7.77 -15.28
C ILE A 80 -7.79 7.42 -16.32
N ASN A 81 -9.05 7.78 -16.08
CA ASN A 81 -10.13 7.58 -17.04
C ASN A 81 -9.89 8.30 -18.37
N ALA A 82 -9.21 9.45 -18.35
CA ALA A 82 -8.87 10.20 -19.56
C ALA A 82 -7.65 9.66 -20.32
N SER A 83 -6.79 8.86 -19.67
CA SER A 83 -5.49 8.42 -20.22
C SER A 83 -5.42 6.92 -20.57
N VAL A 84 -6.34 6.10 -20.04
CA VAL A 84 -6.34 4.65 -20.22
C VAL A 84 -7.59 4.23 -21.01
N ASP A 85 -7.39 3.70 -22.22
CA ASP A 85 -8.49 3.23 -23.07
C ASP A 85 -8.97 1.80 -22.71
N ASN A 86 -8.16 1.03 -21.98
CA ASN A 86 -8.46 -0.36 -21.68
C ASN A 86 -9.42 -0.47 -20.48
N THR A 87 -10.65 -0.90 -20.74
CA THR A 87 -11.71 -1.08 -19.72
C THR A 87 -11.31 -2.04 -18.60
N GLU A 88 -10.61 -3.14 -18.89
CA GLU A 88 -10.19 -4.10 -17.85
C GLU A 88 -9.16 -3.47 -16.89
N LEU A 89 -8.26 -2.63 -17.43
CA LEU A 89 -7.31 -1.89 -16.59
C LEU A 89 -8.01 -0.80 -15.78
N LEU A 90 -8.99 -0.10 -16.37
CA LEU A 90 -9.80 0.90 -15.68
C LEU A 90 -10.57 0.29 -14.51
N ASP A 91 -11.13 -0.91 -14.67
CA ASP A 91 -11.81 -1.61 -13.59
C ASP A 91 -10.86 -1.91 -12.43
N ILE A 92 -9.66 -2.44 -12.72
CA ILE A 92 -8.63 -2.72 -11.70
C ILE A 92 -8.19 -1.43 -11.00
N PHE A 93 -7.90 -0.36 -11.76
CA PHE A 93 -7.47 0.92 -11.18
C PHE A 93 -8.58 1.59 -10.37
N GLY A 94 -9.80 1.60 -10.88
CA GLY A 94 -10.98 2.14 -10.22
C GLY A 94 -11.26 1.44 -8.90
N GLU A 95 -11.16 0.12 -8.86
CA GLU A 95 -11.30 -0.66 -7.62
C GLU A 95 -10.23 -0.26 -6.58
N ARG A 96 -8.98 -0.10 -7.03
CA ARG A 96 -7.87 0.28 -6.13
C ARG A 96 -8.00 1.72 -5.63
N ILE A 97 -8.42 2.67 -6.46
CA ILE A 97 -8.65 4.06 -6.05
C ILE A 97 -9.81 4.14 -5.07
N SER A 98 -10.92 3.42 -5.35
CA SER A 98 -12.07 3.36 -4.43
C SER A 98 -11.66 2.82 -3.06
N SER A 99 -10.81 1.79 -3.03
CA SER A 99 -10.28 1.26 -1.77
C SER A 99 -9.36 2.24 -1.04
N LEU A 100 -8.64 3.12 -1.76
CA LEU A 100 -7.82 4.17 -1.14
C LEU A 100 -8.69 5.28 -0.55
N GLN A 101 -9.76 5.68 -1.23
CA GLN A 101 -10.72 6.66 -0.71
C GLN A 101 -11.38 6.14 0.57
N SER A 102 -11.81 4.88 0.53
CA SER A 102 -12.33 4.16 1.70
C SER A 102 -11.29 4.08 2.84
N ALA A 103 -10.03 3.75 2.55
CA ALA A 103 -8.98 3.76 3.56
C ALA A 103 -8.75 5.18 4.13
N ALA A 104 -8.76 6.21 3.29
CA ALA A 104 -8.54 7.60 3.65
C ALA A 104 -9.64 8.15 4.59
N SER A 105 -10.89 7.69 4.46
CA SER A 105 -11.97 8.06 5.38
C SER A 105 -11.74 7.53 6.80
N HIS A 106 -10.91 6.50 6.95
CA HIS A 106 -10.53 5.90 8.23
C HIS A 106 -9.08 6.17 8.65
N ILE A 107 -8.40 7.13 8.02
CA ILE A 107 -6.97 7.37 8.21
C ILE A 107 -6.55 7.59 9.67
N LEU A 108 -7.46 8.10 10.51
CA LEU A 108 -7.21 8.31 11.94
C LEU A 108 -7.12 7.01 12.76
N ASN A 109 -7.76 5.94 12.28
CA ASN A 109 -7.76 4.61 12.89
C ASN A 109 -6.91 3.62 12.07
N TRP A 110 -6.09 4.13 11.17
CA TRP A 110 -5.24 3.34 10.29
C TRP A 110 -4.00 2.85 11.05
N GLU A 111 -3.86 1.54 11.17
CA GLU A 111 -2.79 0.86 11.88
C GLU A 111 -1.91 0.04 10.94
N GLY A 112 -0.80 -0.49 11.46
CA GLY A 112 0.16 -1.24 10.65
C GLY A 112 -0.43 -2.50 10.00
N MET A 113 -1.45 -3.13 10.60
CA MET A 113 -2.09 -4.29 9.97
C MET A 113 -2.92 -3.92 8.74
N ASP A 114 -3.41 -2.68 8.65
CA ASP A 114 -4.26 -2.24 7.54
C ASP A 114 -3.49 -2.02 6.26
N VAL A 115 -2.23 -1.63 6.41
CA VAL A 115 -1.26 -1.63 5.32
C VAL A 115 -1.26 -3.00 4.65
N PHE A 116 -1.16 -4.08 5.42
CA PHE A 116 -1.15 -5.43 4.86
C PHE A 116 -2.51 -5.81 4.29
N VAL A 117 -3.61 -5.51 4.99
CA VAL A 117 -4.96 -5.77 4.51
C VAL A 117 -5.18 -5.14 3.12
N TRP A 118 -4.78 -3.88 2.93
CA TRP A 118 -4.82 -3.20 1.64
C TRP A 118 -3.93 -3.87 0.57
N LEU A 119 -2.68 -4.20 0.93
CA LEU A 119 -1.74 -4.87 0.03
C LEU A 119 -2.21 -6.29 -0.35
N TYR A 120 -2.90 -7.01 0.54
CA TYR A 120 -3.49 -8.32 0.24
C TYR A 120 -4.57 -8.21 -0.84
N GLY A 121 -5.37 -7.14 -0.83
CA GLY A 121 -6.34 -6.84 -1.89
C GLY A 121 -5.68 -6.60 -3.25
N CYS A 122 -4.43 -6.14 -3.26
CA CYS A 122 -3.68 -5.87 -4.48
C CYS A 122 -3.06 -7.10 -5.13
N ILE A 123 -3.00 -8.24 -4.44
CA ILE A 123 -2.31 -9.45 -4.93
C ILE A 123 -2.88 -9.92 -6.27
N ASN A 124 -4.22 -9.91 -6.39
CA ASN A 124 -4.91 -10.32 -7.60
C ASN A 124 -5.16 -9.07 -8.46
N GLY A 125 -4.72 -9.09 -9.72
CA GLY A 125 -4.95 -7.99 -10.66
C GLY A 125 -3.94 -6.84 -10.56
N PHE A 126 -3.83 -6.16 -9.41
CA PHE A 126 -3.04 -4.93 -9.32
C PHE A 126 -1.51 -5.15 -9.25
N PHE A 127 -1.00 -6.00 -8.36
CA PHE A 127 0.43 -6.27 -8.26
C PHE A 127 1.08 -6.84 -9.54
N PRO A 128 0.40 -7.67 -10.35
CA PRO A 128 0.88 -8.00 -11.69
C PRO A 128 1.20 -6.76 -12.54
N LEU A 129 0.38 -5.70 -12.48
CA LEU A 129 0.63 -4.46 -13.21
C LEU A 129 1.82 -3.69 -12.63
N VAL A 130 1.96 -3.67 -11.30
CA VAL A 130 3.14 -3.09 -10.63
C VAL A 130 4.41 -3.81 -11.09
N LYS A 131 4.42 -5.15 -11.11
CA LYS A 131 5.56 -5.95 -11.60
C LYS A 131 5.85 -5.72 -13.08
N ALA A 132 4.82 -5.49 -13.88
CA ALA A 132 4.94 -5.12 -15.29
C ALA A 132 5.39 -3.67 -15.52
N ARG A 133 5.75 -2.92 -14.46
CA ARG A 133 6.14 -1.50 -14.51
C ARG A 133 5.11 -0.59 -15.17
N ASN A 134 3.83 -0.92 -14.98
CA ASN A 134 2.74 -0.08 -15.45
C ASN A 134 2.74 1.25 -14.69
N GLN A 135 2.88 2.35 -15.41
CA GLN A 135 3.08 3.68 -14.82
C GLN A 135 1.90 4.10 -13.92
N VAL A 136 0.67 3.86 -14.35
CA VAL A 136 -0.55 4.16 -13.56
C VAL A 136 -0.60 3.34 -12.27
N ALA A 137 -0.24 2.06 -12.33
CA ALA A 137 -0.17 1.21 -11.13
C ALA A 137 0.85 1.75 -10.11
N TRP A 138 2.00 2.23 -10.59
CA TRP A 138 3.02 2.85 -9.75
C TRP A 138 2.54 4.18 -9.16
N VAL A 139 1.79 4.99 -9.91
CA VAL A 139 1.15 6.21 -9.38
C VAL A 139 0.17 5.89 -8.26
N ILE A 140 -0.77 4.95 -8.44
CA ILE A 140 -1.74 4.58 -7.40
C ILE A 140 -1.02 4.12 -6.11
N LEU A 141 0.06 3.38 -6.27
CA LEU A 141 0.88 2.92 -5.17
C LEU A 141 1.66 4.06 -4.46
N ALA A 142 2.05 5.11 -5.18
CA ALA A 142 2.59 6.33 -4.57
C ALA A 142 1.53 7.06 -3.73
N TYR A 143 0.27 7.06 -4.13
CA TYR A 143 -0.82 7.60 -3.30
C TYR A 143 -1.01 6.77 -2.03
N PHE A 144 -0.90 5.44 -2.12
CA PHE A 144 -0.89 4.57 -0.95
C PHE A 144 0.24 4.87 0.04
N CYS A 145 1.40 5.38 -0.44
CA CYS A 145 2.51 5.73 0.46
C CYS A 145 2.13 6.77 1.51
N VAL A 146 1.15 7.64 1.24
CA VAL A 146 0.65 8.59 2.25
C VAL A 146 -0.05 7.85 3.40
N MET A 147 -0.88 6.86 3.09
CA MET A 147 -1.53 6.00 4.09
C MET A 147 -0.49 5.18 4.86
N LEU A 148 0.49 4.62 4.14
CA LEU A 148 1.61 3.90 4.72
C LEU A 148 2.36 4.77 5.74
N LYS A 149 2.58 6.06 5.42
CA LYS A 149 3.24 7.00 6.33
C LYS A 149 2.49 7.17 7.64
N LYS A 150 1.16 7.26 7.59
CA LYS A 150 0.33 7.39 8.80
C LYS A 150 0.38 6.11 9.65
N ALA A 151 0.54 4.95 9.02
CA ALA A 151 0.73 3.67 9.71
C ALA A 151 2.14 3.46 10.30
N GLU A 152 3.13 4.32 10.02
CA GLU A 152 4.51 4.21 10.56
C GLU A 152 4.63 4.52 12.07
N THR A 153 3.59 4.24 12.86
CA THR A 153 3.65 4.32 14.33
C THR A 153 4.43 3.14 14.94
N GLN A 154 4.62 2.07 14.17
CA GLN A 154 5.29 0.84 14.59
C GLN A 154 6.74 0.78 14.09
N TRP A 155 7.66 0.30 14.93
CA TRP A 155 9.10 0.25 14.62
C TRP A 155 9.44 -0.55 13.35
N TRP A 156 8.64 -1.55 12.99
CA TRP A 156 8.88 -2.41 11.83
C TRP A 156 8.41 -1.78 10.50
N LEU A 157 7.56 -0.74 10.54
CA LEU A 157 7.14 0.04 9.37
C LEU A 157 7.98 1.29 9.14
N GLN A 158 8.89 1.62 10.06
CA GLN A 158 9.58 2.89 10.04
C GLN A 158 10.36 3.11 8.73
N GLY A 159 10.11 4.24 8.07
CA GLY A 159 10.78 4.66 6.83
C GLY A 159 10.43 3.83 5.60
N TRP A 160 9.36 3.05 5.62
CA TRP A 160 8.88 2.32 4.45
C TRP A 160 8.25 3.25 3.42
N ALA A 161 7.47 4.22 3.86
CA ALA A 161 6.77 5.14 2.97
C ALA A 161 7.77 5.96 2.13
N ASP A 162 8.80 6.52 2.76
CA ASP A 162 9.87 7.26 2.09
C ASP A 162 10.68 6.41 1.11
N ARG A 163 11.04 5.18 1.50
CA ARG A 163 11.79 4.25 0.64
C ARG A 163 10.95 3.80 -0.55
N THR A 164 9.68 3.49 -0.31
CA THR A 164 8.73 3.08 -1.34
C THR A 164 8.48 4.22 -2.32
N MET A 165 8.21 5.43 -1.84
CA MET A 165 8.03 6.61 -2.70
C MET A 165 9.27 6.87 -3.57
N ARG A 166 10.47 6.76 -2.99
CA ARG A 166 11.72 6.91 -3.76
C ARG A 166 11.84 5.87 -4.87
N GLY A 167 11.67 4.59 -4.52
CA GLY A 167 11.72 3.52 -5.52
C GLY A 167 10.68 3.71 -6.61
N ILE A 168 9.48 4.20 -6.24
CA ILE A 168 8.43 4.53 -7.19
C ILE A 168 8.87 5.64 -8.15
N TYR A 169 9.30 6.77 -7.60
CA TYR A 169 9.68 7.95 -8.36
C TYR A 169 10.81 7.69 -9.36
N GLU A 170 11.75 6.82 -9.02
CA GLU A 170 12.87 6.43 -9.89
C GLU A 170 12.41 5.66 -11.14
N GLN A 171 11.29 4.95 -11.05
CA GLN A 171 10.75 4.10 -12.12
C GLN A 171 9.65 4.76 -12.94
N LEU A 172 9.15 5.91 -12.45
CA LEU A 172 8.18 6.72 -13.18
C LEU A 172 8.84 7.51 -14.32
N ASP A 173 8.14 7.61 -15.44
CA ASP A 173 8.46 8.54 -16.51
C ASP A 173 8.15 10.00 -16.11
N ASP A 174 8.57 10.94 -16.96
CA ASP A 174 8.44 12.38 -16.69
C ASP A 174 7.00 12.86 -16.61
N GLU A 175 6.04 12.17 -17.24
CA GLU A 175 4.64 12.51 -17.18
C GLU A 175 4.05 12.12 -15.82
N HIS A 176 4.22 10.85 -15.45
CA HIS A 176 3.65 10.28 -14.23
C HIS A 176 4.36 10.78 -12.97
N ARG A 177 5.63 11.21 -13.05
CA ARG A 177 6.29 11.96 -11.97
C ARG A 177 5.52 13.20 -11.55
N ARG A 178 4.82 13.86 -12.48
CA ARG A 178 3.98 15.04 -12.16
C ARG A 178 2.70 14.65 -11.41
N TRP A 179 2.21 13.42 -11.60
CA TRP A 179 0.99 12.93 -10.96
C TRP A 179 1.21 12.59 -9.49
N VAL A 180 2.46 12.31 -9.10
CA VAL A 180 2.85 11.95 -7.72
C VAL A 180 3.43 13.12 -6.91
N LEU A 181 3.46 14.34 -7.46
CA LEU A 181 3.96 15.51 -6.72
C LEU A 181 3.11 15.82 -5.48
N ARG A 182 1.77 15.85 -5.63
CA ARG A 182 0.87 16.08 -4.49
C ARG A 182 0.99 15.03 -3.38
N PRO A 183 0.94 13.71 -3.66
CA PRO A 183 1.13 12.72 -2.60
C PRO A 183 2.56 12.74 -2.02
N ALA A 184 3.59 13.10 -2.80
CA ALA A 184 4.95 13.30 -2.27
C ALA A 184 5.02 14.46 -1.26
N GLU A 185 4.39 15.60 -1.58
CA GLU A 185 4.29 16.75 -0.67
C GLU A 185 3.56 16.39 0.62
N GLU A 186 2.41 15.71 0.52
CA GLU A 186 1.63 15.26 1.67
C GLU A 186 2.39 14.25 2.54
N LEU A 187 3.15 13.35 1.89
CA LEU A 187 4.05 12.42 2.55
C LEU A 187 5.17 13.13 3.33
N GLY A 188 5.46 14.40 2.99
CA GLY A 188 6.63 15.13 3.47
C GLY A 188 7.93 14.68 2.79
N TRP A 189 7.82 13.99 1.64
CA TRP A 189 8.96 13.48 0.89
C TRP A 189 9.36 14.47 -0.21
N ILE A 190 10.65 14.83 -0.22
CA ILE A 190 11.19 15.78 -1.20
C ILE A 190 11.76 14.99 -2.38
N ALA A 191 11.16 15.19 -3.56
CA ALA A 191 11.67 14.61 -4.79
C ALA A 191 13.11 15.11 -5.07
N PRO A 192 14.04 14.22 -5.48
CA PRO A 192 15.36 14.64 -5.94
C PRO A 192 15.21 15.66 -7.07
N ARG A 193 15.91 16.79 -6.97
CA ARG A 193 16.00 17.74 -8.09
C ARG A 193 16.83 17.07 -9.19
N GLY A 194 16.16 16.67 -10.27
CA GLY A 194 16.82 16.25 -11.52
C GLY A 194 17.58 17.39 -12.17
#